data_AF-A0A2T8IE82-F1
#
_entry.id   AF-A0A2T8IE82-F1
#
_cell.length_a   1.000
_cell.length_b   1.000
_cell.length_c   1.000
_cell.angle_alpha   90.00
_cell.angle_beta   90.00
_cell.angle_gamma   90.00
#
_symmetry.space_group_name_H-M   'P 1'
#
loop_
_entity.id
_entity.type
_entity.pdbx_description
1 polymer ?
#
loop_
_entity_poly.entity_id
_entity_poly.type
_entity_poly.pdbx_seq_one_letter_code
_entity_poly.pdbx_strand_id
1 'polypeptide(L)'
;MGASSSTANASPEAHERREQETLASAALALPLLRAAFSRAATTASALPDALAPPRASFRLPGSLPPPPPHFHDLLARLGPAAASLFFTDGAAAGAEGDAGWVPFLRGFNRCCARVSASRSLALLLRVYAAAGAPCGVQFQPDEGGDEGGKVVGELAPEEIAVFLWMCWVMAWSGSAPKVAAGDGGEKSEPVVVLLPDVTHLVLAALVSAGAVADDESVWGWEISSGGKGVKVQEFTSWVLSTASGLGNCLSRYVQERLRSLAADSTEENSVSTDNTTFDTSDVYLLTRGRAWAIALSLRNKLSEKFLPGSVIGMDTEDLLYRSSVHGKGLSRFWSGVEGYNGPMLILLSAFSKGGVENVDSGRRWVIGVLTEEGFESKDTFYGSSGFLCAVHPIFHMLPPSGKEKNFVYSHLHPQIRVYEANPKPVGLAFGGTVGNERIFLDEDFSKVVVRHHAVDKTYQHGSLIPSQGYLPVEASVLDVEVWGLGGEATRRQQNVYKKRENIFSEQRRKVDLKTFGNWEDSPEKMMMDMISDPNRVRREDR
;
A
#
# COMPACT_ATOMS: atom_id res chain seq x y z
N MET A 1 -44.84 54.86 -4.06
CA MET A 1 -43.37 54.75 -4.10
C MET A 1 -42.99 53.34 -3.66
N GLY A 2 -42.93 52.40 -4.59
CA GLY A 2 -42.48 51.03 -4.33
C GLY A 2 -41.29 50.76 -5.21
N ALA A 3 -40.09 50.77 -4.63
CA ALA A 3 -38.86 50.44 -5.32
C ALA A 3 -38.86 48.94 -5.62
N SER A 4 -38.94 48.57 -6.90
CA SER A 4 -38.61 47.22 -7.34
C SER A 4 -37.10 47.07 -7.31
N SER A 5 -36.60 46.25 -6.38
CA SER A 5 -35.23 45.74 -6.43
C SER A 5 -35.13 44.75 -7.60
N SER A 6 -34.52 45.18 -8.71
CA SER A 6 -34.12 44.26 -9.76
C SER A 6 -33.07 43.30 -9.20
N THR A 7 -33.39 42.01 -9.09
CA THR A 7 -32.38 40.96 -9.00
C THR A 7 -31.60 40.98 -10.30
N ALA A 8 -30.44 41.63 -10.28
CA ALA A 8 -29.49 41.59 -11.39
C ALA A 8 -29.09 40.12 -11.60
N ASN A 9 -29.53 39.53 -12.71
CA ASN A 9 -29.00 38.25 -13.16
C ASN A 9 -27.49 38.43 -13.35
N ALA A 10 -26.69 37.63 -12.64
CA ALA A 10 -25.23 37.65 -12.77
C ALA A 10 -24.84 37.40 -14.24
N SER A 11 -23.81 38.09 -14.74
CA SER A 11 -23.31 37.87 -16.10
C SER A 11 -22.87 36.40 -16.27
N PRO A 12 -22.94 35.84 -17.50
CA PRO A 12 -22.51 34.47 -17.77
C PRO A 12 -21.09 34.17 -17.29
N GLU A 13 -20.18 35.13 -17.43
CA GLU A 13 -18.79 35.05 -16.96
C GLU A 13 -18.69 34.99 -15.42
N ALA A 14 -19.51 35.77 -14.71
CA ALA A 14 -19.56 35.74 -13.25
C ALA A 14 -20.15 34.42 -12.73
N HIS A 15 -21.11 33.84 -13.46
CA HIS A 15 -21.64 32.52 -13.18
C HIS A 15 -20.57 31.43 -13.38
N GLU A 16 -19.90 31.43 -14.54
CA GLU A 16 -18.82 30.48 -14.85
C GLU A 16 -17.69 30.54 -13.82
N ARG A 17 -17.24 31.75 -13.47
CA ARG A 17 -16.22 31.93 -12.42
C ARG A 17 -16.65 31.29 -11.10
N ARG A 18 -17.88 31.55 -10.67
CA ARG A 18 -18.41 31.03 -9.40
C ARG A 18 -18.49 29.50 -9.42
N GLU A 19 -18.88 28.92 -10.55
CA GLU A 19 -18.92 27.48 -10.74
C GLU A 19 -17.51 26.86 -10.64
N GLN A 20 -16.54 27.42 -11.37
CA GLN A 20 -15.16 26.95 -11.32
C GLN A 20 -14.52 27.09 -9.93
N GLU A 21 -14.79 28.19 -9.23
CA GLU A 21 -14.33 28.39 -7.84
C GLU A 21 -14.98 27.38 -6.89
N THR A 22 -16.27 27.08 -7.07
CA THR A 22 -16.98 26.09 -6.24
C THR A 22 -16.40 24.69 -6.43
N LEU A 23 -16.17 24.27 -7.68
CA LEU A 23 -15.54 22.99 -7.99
C LEU A 23 -14.12 22.89 -7.42
N ALA A 24 -13.33 23.96 -7.58
CA ALA A 24 -11.94 23.97 -7.13
C ALA A 24 -11.82 23.93 -5.61
N SER A 25 -12.73 24.62 -4.90
CA SER A 25 -12.78 24.67 -3.43
C SER A 25 -12.98 23.30 -2.78
N ALA A 26 -13.54 22.33 -3.51
CA ALA A 26 -13.69 20.96 -3.03
C ALA A 26 -12.37 20.16 -3.01
N ALA A 27 -11.36 20.60 -3.76
CA ALA A 27 -10.05 19.94 -3.87
C ALA A 27 -8.92 20.72 -3.18
N LEU A 28 -8.90 22.05 -3.26
CA LEU A 28 -7.93 22.90 -2.58
C LEU A 28 -8.56 24.22 -2.15
N ALA A 29 -8.13 24.76 -1.01
CA ALA A 29 -8.67 26.03 -0.50
C ALA A 29 -8.43 27.18 -1.49
N LEU A 30 -9.48 27.94 -1.80
CA LEU A 30 -9.42 29.07 -2.74
C LEU A 30 -8.33 30.11 -2.44
N PRO A 31 -8.04 30.48 -1.18
CA PRO A 31 -6.93 31.37 -0.88
C PRO A 31 -5.57 30.83 -1.34
N LEU A 32 -5.32 29.52 -1.20
CA LEU A 32 -4.09 28.89 -1.67
C LEU A 32 -4.01 28.90 -3.20
N LEU A 33 -5.12 28.61 -3.89
CA LEU A 33 -5.17 28.66 -5.35
C LEU A 33 -4.92 30.08 -5.88
N ARG A 34 -5.45 31.11 -5.21
CA ARG A 34 -5.19 32.52 -5.58
C ARG A 34 -3.72 32.89 -5.37
N ALA A 35 -3.11 32.46 -4.27
CA ALA A 35 -1.68 32.67 -4.00
C ALA A 35 -0.79 31.92 -5.00
N ALA A 36 -1.16 30.69 -5.37
CA ALA A 36 -0.45 29.93 -6.39
C ALA A 36 -0.58 30.58 -7.77
N PHE A 37 -1.78 31.05 -8.14
CA PHE A 37 -2.03 31.73 -9.40
C PHE A 37 -1.26 33.05 -9.52
N SER A 38 -1.25 33.88 -8.47
CA SER A 38 -0.49 35.14 -8.50
C SER A 38 1.00 34.93 -8.70
N ARG A 39 1.56 33.86 -8.13
CA ARG A 39 2.97 33.46 -8.34
C ARG A 39 3.21 32.83 -9.70
N ALA A 40 2.28 32.00 -10.17
CA ALA A 40 2.33 31.37 -11.50
C ALA A 40 2.22 32.39 -12.65
N ALA A 41 1.56 33.53 -12.43
CA ALA A 41 1.42 34.60 -13.41
C ALA A 41 2.65 35.52 -13.51
N THR A 42 3.69 35.32 -12.68
CA THR A 42 4.89 36.18 -12.67
C THR A 42 5.74 36.05 -13.92
N THR A 43 5.90 34.83 -14.44
CA THR A 43 6.63 34.53 -15.68
C THR A 43 5.96 33.38 -16.42
N ALA A 44 6.17 33.29 -17.73
CA ALA A 44 5.63 32.19 -18.53
C ALA A 44 6.16 30.80 -18.11
N SER A 45 7.32 30.72 -17.44
CA SER A 45 7.90 29.47 -16.96
C SER A 45 7.51 29.14 -15.51
N ALA A 46 6.95 30.08 -14.74
CA ALA A 46 6.70 29.90 -13.31
C ALA A 46 5.81 28.69 -13.01
N LEU A 47 4.73 28.47 -13.77
CA LEU A 47 3.87 27.30 -13.60
C LEU A 47 4.55 25.99 -14.04
N PRO A 48 5.15 25.89 -15.25
CA PRO A 48 5.97 24.73 -15.63
C PRO A 48 7.05 24.37 -14.62
N ASP A 49 7.79 25.36 -14.10
CA ASP A 49 8.86 25.16 -13.12
C ASP A 49 8.28 24.71 -11.78
N ALA A 50 7.18 25.32 -11.33
CA ALA A 50 6.47 24.91 -10.14
C ALA A 50 5.89 23.50 -10.23
N LEU A 51 5.55 23.02 -11.43
CA LEU A 51 5.08 21.66 -11.69
C LEU A 51 6.18 20.68 -12.11
N ALA A 52 7.47 21.07 -12.11
CA ALA A 52 8.57 20.17 -12.46
C ALA A 52 9.05 19.36 -11.24
N PRO A 53 9.22 18.03 -11.30
CA PRO A 53 9.63 17.24 -10.13
C PRO A 53 10.98 17.75 -9.55
N PRO A 54 11.22 17.60 -8.24
CA PRO A 54 12.49 18.01 -7.63
C PRO A 54 13.68 17.35 -8.34
N ARG A 55 14.80 18.06 -8.46
CA ARG A 55 16.01 17.53 -9.09
C ARG A 55 16.53 16.34 -8.26
N ALA A 56 16.60 15.18 -8.89
CA ALA A 56 17.11 13.95 -8.29
C ALA A 56 17.76 13.04 -9.34
N SER A 57 18.73 12.24 -8.90
CA SER A 57 19.33 11.18 -9.71
C SER A 57 18.62 9.86 -9.39
N PHE A 58 17.77 9.39 -10.30
CA PHE A 58 17.04 8.14 -10.15
C PHE A 58 17.88 6.93 -10.53
N ARG A 59 17.88 5.88 -9.69
CA ARG A 59 18.56 4.61 -9.93
C ARG A 59 17.66 3.44 -9.59
N LEU A 60 17.84 2.30 -10.24
CA LEU A 60 17.16 1.06 -9.86
C LEU A 60 17.96 0.33 -8.76
N PRO A 61 17.30 -0.45 -7.88
CA PRO A 61 17.94 -1.19 -6.81
C PRO A 61 18.74 -2.39 -7.34
N GLY A 62 19.75 -2.82 -6.59
CA GLY A 62 20.55 -4.02 -6.90
C GLY A 62 21.33 -3.97 -8.23
N SER A 63 21.41 -5.12 -8.92
CA SER A 63 22.07 -5.30 -10.22
C SER A 63 21.15 -5.07 -11.42
N LEU A 64 19.97 -4.47 -11.21
CA LEU A 64 19.03 -4.19 -12.29
C LEU A 64 19.66 -3.21 -13.29
N PRO A 65 19.36 -3.34 -14.59
CA PRO A 65 19.83 -2.40 -15.60
C PRO A 65 19.38 -0.98 -15.24
N PRO A 66 20.16 0.06 -15.61
CA PRO A 66 19.77 1.44 -15.35
C PRO A 66 18.41 1.76 -15.99
N PRO A 67 17.67 2.75 -15.44
CA PRO A 67 16.41 3.15 -16.05
C PRO A 67 16.63 3.55 -17.51
N PRO A 68 15.62 3.35 -18.40
CA PRO A 68 15.76 3.71 -19.81
C PRO A 68 16.21 5.16 -20.00
N PRO A 69 17.10 5.46 -20.97
CA PRO A 69 17.69 6.80 -21.13
C PRO A 69 16.64 7.92 -21.24
N HIS A 70 15.52 7.63 -21.90
CA HIS A 70 14.42 8.58 -22.11
C HIS A 70 13.64 8.92 -20.83
N PHE A 71 13.83 8.18 -19.72
CA PHE A 71 13.15 8.44 -18.46
C PHE A 71 13.52 9.81 -17.88
N HIS A 72 14.81 10.18 -17.91
CA HIS A 72 15.25 11.48 -17.42
C HIS A 72 14.73 12.63 -18.28
N ASP A 73 14.73 12.47 -19.60
CA ASP A 73 14.17 13.44 -20.54
C ASP A 73 12.66 13.65 -20.31
N LEU A 74 11.94 12.56 -20.01
CA LEU A 74 10.53 12.59 -19.67
C LEU A 74 10.28 13.39 -18.39
N LEU A 75 11.06 13.13 -17.32
CA LEU A 75 10.92 13.86 -16.06
C LEU A 75 11.23 15.36 -16.21
N ALA A 76 12.20 15.72 -17.05
CA ALA A 76 12.51 17.12 -17.35
C ALA A 76 11.35 17.85 -18.06
N ARG A 77 10.56 17.13 -18.86
CA ARG A 77 9.39 17.67 -19.57
C ARG A 77 8.07 17.53 -18.81
N LEU A 78 8.08 16.89 -17.64
CA LEU A 78 6.87 16.63 -16.86
C LEU A 78 6.17 17.93 -16.42
N GLY A 79 6.94 18.93 -15.97
CA GLY A 79 6.40 20.23 -15.55
C GLY A 79 5.68 20.97 -16.68
N PRO A 80 6.35 21.21 -17.84
CA PRO A 80 5.70 21.75 -19.03
C PRO A 80 4.47 20.95 -19.49
N ALA A 81 4.54 19.61 -19.50
CA ALA A 81 3.43 18.74 -19.91
C ALA A 81 2.23 18.79 -18.94
N ALA A 82 2.47 18.97 -17.64
CA ALA A 82 1.39 19.19 -16.67
C ALA A 82 0.81 20.62 -16.79
N ALA A 83 1.67 21.63 -17.00
CA ALA A 83 1.25 23.02 -17.15
C ALA A 83 0.38 23.24 -18.41
N SER A 84 0.60 22.48 -19.49
CA SER A 84 -0.23 22.56 -20.70
C SER A 84 -1.68 22.13 -20.49
N LEU A 85 -2.03 21.50 -19.36
CA LEU A 85 -3.42 21.22 -19.01
C LEU A 85 -4.18 22.47 -18.53
N PHE A 86 -3.46 23.51 -18.09
CA PHE A 86 -4.02 24.73 -17.52
C PHE A 86 -4.39 25.79 -18.55
N PHE A 87 -3.62 25.88 -19.62
CA PHE A 87 -3.81 26.89 -20.66
C PHE A 87 -3.82 26.20 -22.02
N THR A 88 -4.79 26.56 -22.86
CA THR A 88 -4.84 26.10 -24.26
C THR A 88 -3.74 26.79 -25.07
N ASP A 89 -3.11 26.07 -26.00
CA ASP A 89 -2.06 26.60 -26.88
C ASP A 89 -2.49 27.95 -27.49
N GLY A 90 -1.72 29.01 -27.20
CA GLY A 90 -1.94 30.37 -27.71
C GLY A 90 -2.55 31.37 -26.71
N ALA A 91 -3.11 30.93 -25.58
CA ALA A 91 -3.52 31.84 -24.50
C ALA A 91 -2.34 32.05 -23.55
N ALA A 92 -1.51 33.05 -23.84
CA ALA A 92 -0.34 33.36 -23.03
C ALA A 92 -0.71 33.56 -21.55
N ALA A 93 0.09 32.98 -20.64
CA ALA A 93 0.08 33.23 -19.20
C ALA A 93 0.33 34.71 -18.80
N GLY A 94 0.50 35.61 -19.79
CA GLY A 94 0.74 37.04 -19.62
C GLY A 94 -0.50 37.93 -19.72
N ALA A 95 -1.72 37.38 -19.70
CA ALA A 95 -2.92 38.20 -19.54
C ALA A 95 -3.02 38.68 -18.08
N GLU A 96 -2.58 39.92 -17.82
CA GLU A 96 -2.71 40.54 -16.50
C GLU A 96 -4.18 40.56 -16.03
N GLY A 97 -4.42 40.11 -14.78
CA GLY A 97 -5.70 40.27 -14.10
C GLY A 97 -6.65 39.06 -14.12
N ASP A 98 -7.96 39.35 -14.02
CA ASP A 98 -9.05 38.37 -13.84
C ASP A 98 -9.24 37.41 -15.04
N ALA A 99 -8.69 37.75 -16.20
CA ALA A 99 -8.84 36.99 -17.45
C ALA A 99 -8.12 35.63 -17.45
N GLY A 100 -7.01 35.50 -16.71
CA GLY A 100 -6.26 34.25 -16.59
C GLY A 100 -6.78 33.30 -15.50
N TRP A 101 -7.61 33.79 -14.57
CA TRP A 101 -8.06 33.04 -13.40
C TRP A 101 -9.03 31.90 -13.76
N VAL A 102 -10.02 32.16 -14.61
CA VAL A 102 -10.99 31.14 -15.04
C VAL A 102 -10.32 30.01 -15.83
N PRO A 103 -9.46 30.28 -16.84
CA PRO A 103 -8.67 29.24 -17.50
C PRO A 103 -7.81 28.42 -16.53
N PHE A 104 -7.11 29.08 -15.60
CA PHE A 104 -6.33 28.40 -14.57
C PHE A 104 -7.18 27.44 -13.72
N LEU A 105 -8.34 27.91 -13.24
CA LEU A 105 -9.26 27.06 -12.48
C LEU A 105 -9.84 25.92 -13.31
N ARG A 106 -10.13 26.14 -14.59
CA ARG A 106 -10.58 25.08 -15.50
C ARG A 106 -9.51 23.99 -15.63
N GLY A 107 -8.26 24.39 -15.80
CA GLY A 107 -7.09 23.52 -15.76
C GLY A 107 -6.96 22.71 -14.47
N PHE A 108 -7.02 23.42 -13.34
CA PHE A 108 -6.97 22.81 -12.02
C PHE A 108 -8.11 21.79 -11.84
N ASN A 109 -9.34 22.16 -12.19
CA ASN A 109 -10.51 21.29 -12.07
C ASN A 109 -10.42 20.09 -13.02
N ARG A 110 -9.87 20.22 -14.24
CA ARG A 110 -9.60 19.06 -15.10
C ARG A 110 -8.68 18.04 -14.40
N CYS A 111 -7.69 18.51 -13.65
CA CYS A 111 -6.73 17.65 -12.94
C CYS A 111 -7.28 17.11 -11.60
N CYS A 112 -8.00 17.94 -10.86
CA CYS A 112 -8.23 17.76 -9.42
C CYS A 112 -9.70 17.64 -9.00
N ALA A 113 -10.65 18.00 -9.86
CA ALA A 113 -12.06 17.83 -9.54
C ALA A 113 -12.44 16.35 -9.50
N ARG A 114 -13.57 16.04 -8.88
CA ARG A 114 -14.10 14.67 -8.84
C ARG A 114 -14.52 14.25 -10.26
N VAL A 115 -13.65 13.51 -10.93
CA VAL A 115 -13.90 12.89 -12.24
C VAL A 115 -13.86 11.38 -12.13
N SER A 116 -14.34 10.67 -13.16
CA SER A 116 -14.21 9.22 -13.22
C SER A 116 -12.74 8.80 -13.27
N ALA A 117 -12.41 7.67 -12.64
CA ALA A 117 -11.04 7.14 -12.63
C ALA A 117 -10.49 6.89 -14.05
N SER A 118 -11.36 6.55 -15.02
CA SER A 118 -10.98 6.41 -16.42
C SER A 118 -10.54 7.73 -17.04
N ARG A 119 -11.25 8.83 -16.74
CA ARG A 119 -10.90 10.18 -17.22
C ARG A 119 -9.59 10.65 -16.58
N SER A 120 -9.40 10.41 -15.28
CA SER A 120 -8.12 10.73 -14.63
C SER A 120 -6.95 9.98 -15.24
N LEU A 121 -7.12 8.69 -15.55
CA LEU A 121 -6.09 7.90 -16.20
C LEU A 121 -5.80 8.40 -17.63
N ALA A 122 -6.84 8.75 -18.40
CA ALA A 122 -6.67 9.32 -19.73
C ALA A 122 -5.87 10.63 -19.71
N LEU A 123 -6.14 11.51 -18.73
CA LEU A 123 -5.35 12.73 -18.52
C LEU A 123 -3.91 12.43 -18.12
N LEU A 124 -3.69 11.44 -17.26
CA LEU A 124 -2.34 11.03 -16.85
C LEU A 124 -1.54 10.45 -18.02
N LEU A 125 -2.16 9.65 -18.89
CA LEU A 125 -1.56 9.19 -20.15
C LEU A 125 -1.28 10.34 -21.12
N ARG A 126 -2.12 11.38 -21.13
CA ARG A 126 -1.88 12.59 -21.93
C ARG A 126 -0.64 13.35 -21.46
N VAL A 127 -0.47 13.50 -20.15
CA VAL A 127 0.75 14.09 -19.57
C VAL A 127 1.98 13.25 -19.91
N TYR A 128 1.88 11.92 -19.79
CA TYR A 128 2.95 11.00 -20.18
C TYR A 128 3.38 11.17 -21.64
N ALA A 129 2.42 11.20 -22.57
CA ALA A 129 2.70 11.40 -23.99
C ALA A 129 3.27 12.80 -24.30
N ALA A 130 2.69 13.85 -23.69
CA ALA A 130 3.14 15.23 -23.87
C ALA A 130 4.54 15.49 -23.30
N ALA A 131 4.97 14.72 -22.29
CA ALA A 131 6.34 14.72 -21.79
C ALA A 131 7.34 14.05 -22.75
N GLY A 132 6.93 13.71 -23.98
CA GLY A 132 7.79 13.18 -25.03
C GLY A 132 8.20 11.72 -24.81
N ALA A 133 7.34 10.94 -24.15
CA ALA A 133 7.54 9.50 -24.03
C ALA A 133 7.42 8.84 -25.41
N PRO A 134 8.33 7.92 -25.77
CA PRO A 134 8.08 7.02 -26.90
C PRO A 134 6.88 6.16 -26.48
N CYS A 135 5.69 6.45 -27.02
CA CYS A 135 4.51 5.65 -26.73
C CYS A 135 3.61 5.60 -27.96
N GLY A 136 3.02 4.43 -28.21
CA GLY A 136 2.06 4.21 -29.30
C GLY A 136 0.69 4.86 -29.05
N VAL A 137 0.59 5.80 -28.11
CA VAL A 137 -0.67 6.34 -27.61
C VAL A 137 -1.12 7.53 -28.45
N GLN A 138 -2.36 7.47 -28.94
CA GLN A 138 -3.02 8.50 -29.74
C GLN A 138 -4.25 9.02 -29.00
N PHE A 139 -4.48 10.33 -29.07
CA PHE A 139 -5.64 11.01 -28.49
C PHE A 139 -6.58 11.43 -29.60
N GLN A 140 -7.77 10.83 -29.65
CA GLN A 140 -8.81 11.21 -30.60
C GLN A 140 -9.79 12.18 -29.94
N PRO A 141 -10.13 13.31 -30.58
CA PRO A 141 -11.18 14.19 -30.07
C PRO A 141 -12.52 13.44 -30.03
N ASP A 142 -13.27 13.64 -28.95
CA ASP A 142 -14.58 13.01 -28.81
C ASP A 142 -15.60 13.72 -29.72
N GLU A 143 -16.44 12.98 -30.44
CA GLU A 143 -17.41 13.55 -31.39
C GLU A 143 -18.48 14.43 -30.69
N GLY A 144 -18.57 14.37 -29.36
CA GLY A 144 -19.52 15.12 -28.52
C GLY A 144 -18.96 16.39 -27.85
N GLY A 145 -17.73 16.81 -28.14
CA GLY A 145 -17.16 18.04 -27.58
C GLY A 145 -16.73 17.98 -26.11
N ASP A 146 -16.74 16.79 -25.46
CA ASP A 146 -16.08 16.62 -24.16
C ASP A 146 -14.56 16.53 -24.38
N GLU A 147 -13.80 17.39 -23.69
CA GLU A 147 -12.33 17.55 -23.85
C GLU A 147 -11.51 16.33 -23.37
N GLY A 148 -12.20 15.24 -23.01
CA GLY A 148 -11.67 13.99 -22.48
C GLY A 148 -11.33 12.91 -23.51
N GLY A 149 -11.27 13.29 -24.80
CA GLY A 149 -11.08 12.44 -25.99
C GLY A 149 -10.44 11.05 -25.80
N LYS A 150 -10.98 10.06 -26.52
CA LYS A 150 -10.63 8.64 -26.42
C LYS A 150 -9.12 8.41 -26.62
N VAL A 151 -8.53 7.66 -25.69
CA VAL A 151 -7.14 7.23 -25.75
C VAL A 151 -7.06 5.86 -26.42
N VAL A 152 -6.31 5.77 -27.52
CA VAL A 152 -6.14 4.54 -28.31
C VAL A 152 -4.65 4.27 -28.49
N GLY A 153 -4.26 3.01 -28.67
CA GLY A 153 -2.87 2.62 -28.88
C GLY A 153 -2.51 1.37 -28.12
N GLU A 154 -1.21 1.06 -28.13
CA GLU A 154 -0.61 -0.04 -27.39
C GLU A 154 0.55 0.49 -26.55
N LEU A 155 0.76 -0.12 -25.38
CA LEU A 155 1.85 0.17 -24.46
C LEU A 155 2.77 -1.04 -24.36
N ALA A 156 4.05 -0.86 -24.66
CA ALA A 156 5.06 -1.90 -24.45
C ALA A 156 5.36 -2.09 -22.95
N PRO A 157 5.89 -3.25 -22.51
CA PRO A 157 6.23 -3.49 -21.10
C PRO A 157 7.14 -2.42 -20.48
N GLU A 158 8.15 -1.96 -21.24
CA GLU A 158 9.04 -0.87 -20.81
C GLU A 158 8.29 0.46 -20.66
N GLU A 159 7.36 0.77 -21.58
CA GLU A 159 6.55 1.99 -21.51
C GLU A 159 5.62 1.97 -20.29
N ILE A 160 5.07 0.79 -19.94
CA ILE A 160 4.28 0.62 -18.71
C ILE A 160 5.17 0.87 -17.48
N ALA A 161 6.39 0.32 -17.45
CA ALA A 161 7.32 0.53 -16.34
C ALA A 161 7.69 2.01 -16.16
N VAL A 162 8.03 2.70 -17.25
CA VAL A 162 8.36 4.13 -17.27
C VAL A 162 7.16 4.98 -16.85
N PHE A 163 5.96 4.64 -17.31
CA PHE A 163 4.72 5.28 -16.88
C PHE A 163 4.49 5.10 -15.37
N LEU A 164 4.68 3.89 -14.83
CA LEU A 164 4.55 3.61 -13.41
C LEU A 164 5.61 4.37 -12.59
N TRP A 165 6.86 4.43 -13.03
CA TRP A 165 7.89 5.22 -12.35
C TRP A 165 7.58 6.71 -12.38
N MET A 166 7.06 7.26 -13.49
CA MET A 166 6.58 8.65 -13.54
C MET A 166 5.49 8.89 -12.47
N CYS A 167 4.53 7.98 -12.36
CA CYS A 167 3.45 8.05 -11.36
C CYS A 167 3.99 7.96 -9.92
N TRP A 168 5.01 7.13 -9.70
CA TRP A 168 5.67 7.04 -8.40
C TRP A 168 6.49 8.31 -8.10
N VAL A 169 7.20 8.90 -9.07
CA VAL A 169 7.93 10.17 -8.90
C VAL A 169 6.96 11.30 -8.54
N MET A 170 5.77 11.33 -9.13
CA MET A 170 4.70 12.26 -8.73
C MET A 170 4.35 12.09 -7.25
N ALA A 171 4.19 10.86 -6.75
CA ALA A 171 3.92 10.60 -5.34
C ALA A 171 5.12 10.96 -4.44
N TRP A 172 6.34 10.58 -4.84
CA TRP A 172 7.59 10.88 -4.15
C TRP A 172 7.79 12.39 -3.98
N SER A 173 7.49 13.18 -5.01
CA SER A 173 7.73 14.62 -5.01
C SER A 173 6.97 15.39 -3.93
N GLY A 174 5.82 14.88 -3.48
CA GLY A 174 5.05 15.47 -2.38
C GLY A 174 5.58 15.12 -1.00
N SER A 175 6.44 14.10 -0.90
CA SER A 175 7.11 13.67 0.34
C SER A 175 8.61 13.98 0.33
N ALA A 176 9.14 14.49 -0.78
CA ALA A 176 10.55 14.81 -0.91
C ALA A 176 10.92 15.94 0.08
N PRO A 177 12.00 15.79 0.86
CA PRO A 177 12.48 16.87 1.70
C PRO A 177 12.80 18.08 0.81
N LYS A 178 12.27 19.26 1.16
CA LYS A 178 12.69 20.52 0.54
C LYS A 178 14.18 20.68 0.84
N VAL A 179 15.04 20.32 -0.11
CA VAL A 179 16.48 20.60 -0.02
C VAL A 179 16.57 22.11 0.05
N ALA A 180 16.97 22.64 1.22
CA ALA A 180 17.27 24.04 1.37
C ALA A 180 18.24 24.40 0.24
N ALA A 181 17.88 25.40 -0.58
CA ALA A 181 18.83 26.03 -1.47
C ALA A 181 19.93 26.58 -0.57
N GLY A 182 21.00 25.80 -0.41
CA GLY A 182 22.20 26.23 0.27
C GLY A 182 22.65 27.51 -0.40
N ASP A 183 22.83 28.52 0.42
CA ASP A 183 23.29 29.86 0.07
C ASP A 183 24.39 29.78 -1.02
N GLY A 184 24.07 30.24 -2.23
CA GLY A 184 25.04 30.62 -3.27
C GLY A 184 26.13 29.62 -3.70
N GLY A 185 25.87 28.31 -3.84
CA GLY A 185 26.85 27.36 -4.35
C GLY A 185 26.34 26.43 -5.45
N GLU A 186 26.84 26.58 -6.69
CA GLU A 186 26.58 25.75 -7.89
C GLU A 186 26.97 24.25 -7.77
N LYS A 187 27.16 23.70 -6.57
CA LYS A 187 27.61 22.31 -6.35
C LYS A 187 26.89 21.61 -5.20
N SER A 188 25.56 21.68 -5.13
CA SER A 188 24.80 20.72 -4.35
C SER A 188 24.65 19.43 -5.18
N GLU A 189 25.23 18.32 -4.72
CA GLU A 189 25.09 17.04 -5.41
C GLU A 189 23.60 16.63 -5.49
N PRO A 190 23.13 16.09 -6.63
CA PRO A 190 21.73 15.69 -6.77
C PRO A 190 21.42 14.54 -5.81
N VAL A 191 20.31 14.66 -5.09
CA VAL A 191 19.81 13.60 -4.21
C VAL A 191 19.64 12.32 -5.04
N VAL A 192 20.30 11.24 -4.63
CA VAL A 192 20.15 9.93 -5.27
C VAL A 192 18.90 9.26 -4.73
N VAL A 193 17.98 8.91 -5.62
CA VAL A 193 16.69 8.30 -5.29
C VAL A 193 16.59 6.92 -5.93
N LEU A 194 16.28 5.91 -5.13
CA LEU A 194 16.05 4.55 -5.64
C LEU A 194 14.61 4.42 -6.12
N LEU A 195 14.44 4.08 -7.40
CA LEU A 195 13.15 3.73 -7.99
C LEU A 195 12.64 2.41 -7.41
N PRO A 196 11.34 2.27 -7.15
CA PRO A 196 10.79 0.99 -6.73
C PRO A 196 10.86 -0.02 -7.88
N ASP A 197 11.09 -1.29 -7.55
CA ASP A 197 10.78 -2.39 -8.45
C ASP A 197 9.27 -2.39 -8.75
N VAL A 198 8.92 -2.33 -10.03
CA VAL A 198 7.52 -2.34 -10.51
C VAL A 198 7.22 -3.58 -11.36
N THR A 199 8.14 -4.53 -11.42
CA THR A 199 8.03 -5.74 -12.26
C THR A 199 6.74 -6.50 -11.97
N HIS A 200 6.33 -6.61 -10.70
CA HIS A 200 5.07 -7.26 -10.31
C HIS A 200 3.80 -6.56 -10.80
N LEU A 201 3.84 -5.23 -10.95
CA LEU A 201 2.73 -4.45 -11.50
C LEU A 201 2.69 -4.55 -13.03
N VAL A 202 3.85 -4.48 -13.69
CA VAL A 202 3.94 -4.64 -15.14
C VAL A 202 3.44 -6.03 -15.53
N LEU A 203 3.93 -7.09 -14.88
CA LEU A 203 3.44 -8.46 -15.08
C LEU A 203 1.93 -8.58 -14.85
N ALA A 204 1.40 -7.96 -13.79
CA ALA A 204 -0.04 -7.97 -13.54
C ALA A 204 -0.85 -7.35 -14.69
N ALA A 205 -0.36 -6.25 -15.28
CA ALA A 205 -0.99 -5.63 -16.43
C ALA A 205 -0.93 -6.54 -17.67
N LEU A 206 0.23 -7.16 -17.94
CA LEU A 206 0.42 -8.06 -19.08
C LEU A 206 -0.45 -9.32 -18.98
N VAL A 207 -0.49 -9.95 -17.80
CA VAL A 207 -1.30 -11.15 -17.53
C VAL A 207 -2.79 -10.82 -17.62
N SER A 208 -3.22 -9.68 -17.07
CA SER A 208 -4.61 -9.23 -17.17
C SER A 208 -5.06 -8.96 -18.61
N ALA A 209 -4.13 -8.60 -19.50
CA ALA A 209 -4.39 -8.38 -20.92
C ALA A 209 -4.25 -9.65 -21.78
N GLY A 210 -3.86 -10.79 -21.19
CA GLY A 210 -3.55 -12.01 -21.94
C GLY A 210 -2.32 -11.87 -22.85
N ALA A 211 -1.42 -10.91 -22.56
CA ALA A 211 -0.18 -10.72 -23.30
C ALA A 211 0.91 -11.72 -22.90
N VAL A 212 0.79 -12.30 -21.71
CA VAL A 212 1.60 -13.44 -21.24
C VAL A 212 0.77 -14.72 -21.42
N ALA A 213 1.22 -15.61 -22.31
CA ALA A 213 0.46 -16.79 -22.71
C ALA A 213 0.57 -17.96 -21.72
N ASP A 214 1.75 -18.17 -21.13
CA ASP A 214 2.05 -19.35 -20.31
C ASP A 214 2.53 -18.97 -18.91
N ASP A 215 2.05 -19.68 -17.88
CA ASP A 215 2.46 -19.48 -16.48
C ASP A 215 3.97 -19.69 -16.25
N GLU A 216 4.63 -20.47 -17.10
CA GLU A 216 6.08 -20.68 -17.04
C GLU A 216 6.87 -19.42 -17.41
N SER A 217 6.31 -18.58 -18.30
CA SER A 217 6.94 -17.33 -18.72
C SER A 217 6.85 -16.21 -17.68
N VAL A 218 6.12 -16.44 -16.57
CA VAL A 218 6.04 -15.54 -15.42
C VAL A 218 7.29 -15.60 -14.56
N TRP A 219 7.92 -16.78 -14.48
CA TRP A 219 9.10 -17.01 -13.63
C TRP A 219 10.35 -16.43 -14.28
N GLY A 220 11.07 -15.58 -13.55
CA GLY A 220 12.29 -14.94 -14.07
C GLY A 220 12.03 -13.92 -15.19
N TRP A 221 10.80 -13.43 -15.32
CA TRP A 221 10.46 -12.41 -16.30
C TRP A 221 11.14 -11.08 -15.97
N GLU A 222 11.72 -10.45 -17.00
CA GLU A 222 12.36 -9.13 -16.91
C GLU A 222 11.66 -8.14 -17.83
N ILE A 223 11.61 -6.87 -17.41
CA ILE A 223 10.99 -5.79 -18.20
C ILE A 223 11.66 -5.63 -19.57
N SER A 224 12.98 -5.82 -19.62
CA SER A 224 13.84 -5.78 -20.82
C SER A 224 13.67 -6.97 -21.76
N SER A 225 13.01 -8.06 -21.32
CA SER A 225 12.92 -9.30 -22.12
C SER A 225 12.04 -9.17 -23.37
N GLY A 226 11.35 -8.03 -23.54
CA GLY A 226 10.46 -7.78 -24.66
C GLY A 226 9.17 -8.59 -24.54
N GLY A 227 8.05 -8.00 -24.97
CA GLY A 227 6.75 -8.66 -24.87
C GLY A 227 5.73 -8.00 -25.79
N LYS A 228 4.63 -8.71 -26.05
CA LYS A 228 3.50 -8.16 -26.79
C LYS A 228 2.96 -6.94 -26.04
N GLY A 229 2.78 -5.82 -26.76
CA GLY A 229 2.18 -4.61 -26.18
C GLY A 229 0.75 -4.86 -25.68
N VAL A 230 0.34 -4.09 -24.68
CA VAL A 230 -1.01 -4.12 -24.11
C VAL A 230 -1.81 -2.97 -24.70
N LYS A 231 -3.04 -3.24 -25.17
CA LYS A 231 -3.90 -2.16 -25.66
C LYS A 231 -4.25 -1.23 -24.51
N VAL A 232 -4.30 0.08 -24.78
CA VAL A 232 -4.65 1.08 -23.75
C VAL A 232 -5.97 0.78 -23.04
N GLN A 233 -6.94 0.17 -23.74
CA GLN A 233 -8.23 -0.23 -23.15
C GLN A 233 -8.09 -1.36 -22.12
N GLU A 234 -7.26 -2.37 -22.43
CA GLU A 234 -6.97 -3.50 -21.54
C GLU A 234 -6.17 -3.01 -20.32
N PHE A 235 -5.17 -2.15 -20.56
CA PHE A 235 -4.42 -1.50 -19.49
C PHE A 235 -5.32 -0.66 -18.59
N THR A 236 -6.23 0.12 -19.17
CA THR A 236 -7.21 0.91 -18.41
C THR A 236 -8.12 0.01 -17.56
N SER A 237 -8.59 -1.12 -18.11
CA SER A 237 -9.39 -2.10 -17.36
C SER A 237 -8.62 -2.68 -16.17
N TRP A 238 -7.34 -3.02 -16.38
CA TRP A 238 -6.45 -3.48 -15.30
C TRP A 238 -6.24 -2.41 -14.23
N VAL A 239 -5.97 -1.15 -14.60
CA VAL A 239 -5.81 -0.05 -13.64
C VAL A 239 -7.08 0.11 -12.79
N LEU A 240 -8.26 0.13 -13.41
CA LEU A 240 -9.52 0.34 -12.69
C LEU A 240 -9.86 -0.79 -11.72
N SER A 241 -9.46 -2.03 -12.04
CA SER A 241 -9.72 -3.21 -11.21
C SER A 241 -8.66 -3.46 -10.14
N THR A 242 -7.37 -3.24 -10.45
CA THR A 242 -6.24 -3.64 -9.60
C THR A 242 -5.53 -2.45 -8.97
N ALA A 243 -5.23 -1.39 -9.74
CA ALA A 243 -4.37 -0.29 -9.33
C ALA A 243 -5.08 1.08 -9.40
N SER A 244 -6.33 1.15 -8.91
CA SER A 244 -7.21 2.31 -9.13
C SER A 244 -6.67 3.64 -8.58
N GLY A 245 -5.75 3.58 -7.61
CA GLY A 245 -5.05 4.72 -7.05
C GLY A 245 -4.16 5.47 -8.06
N LEU A 246 -3.77 4.85 -9.18
CA LEU A 246 -3.00 5.53 -10.25
C LEU A 246 -3.75 6.74 -10.80
N GLY A 247 -5.09 6.66 -10.86
CA GLY A 247 -5.93 7.80 -11.28
C GLY A 247 -5.80 9.02 -10.37
N ASN A 248 -5.28 8.89 -9.15
CA ASN A 248 -5.11 9.99 -8.22
C ASN A 248 -3.69 10.58 -8.22
N CYS A 249 -2.74 10.00 -8.96
CA CYS A 249 -1.35 10.47 -8.97
C CYS A 249 -1.24 11.92 -9.45
N LEU A 250 -1.87 12.27 -10.58
CA LEU A 250 -1.83 13.62 -11.14
C LEU A 250 -2.51 14.64 -10.22
N SER A 251 -3.70 14.31 -9.69
CA SER A 251 -4.47 15.23 -8.85
C SER A 251 -3.72 15.55 -7.56
N ARG A 252 -3.18 14.54 -6.87
CA ARG A 252 -2.35 14.71 -5.66
C ARG A 252 -1.10 15.51 -5.96
N TYR A 253 -0.42 15.20 -7.07
CA TYR A 253 0.76 15.91 -7.51
C TYR A 253 0.49 17.39 -7.71
N VAL A 254 -0.50 17.74 -8.54
CA VAL A 254 -0.86 19.13 -8.83
C VAL A 254 -1.26 19.88 -7.55
N GLN A 255 -2.07 19.27 -6.69
CA GLN A 255 -2.46 19.89 -5.41
C GLN A 255 -1.25 20.21 -4.52
N GLU A 256 -0.31 19.27 -4.41
CA GLU A 256 0.86 19.45 -3.56
C GLU A 256 1.85 20.47 -4.12
N ARG A 257 2.08 20.45 -5.44
CA ARG A 257 2.92 21.43 -6.12
C ARG A 257 2.35 22.85 -6.04
N LEU A 258 1.03 23.01 -6.19
CA LEU A 258 0.38 24.33 -6.03
C LEU A 258 0.37 24.79 -4.57
N ARG A 259 0.21 23.88 -3.60
CA ARG A 259 0.35 24.19 -2.17
C ARG A 259 1.76 24.67 -1.85
N SER A 260 2.78 23.97 -2.35
CA SER A 260 4.18 24.36 -2.22
C SER A 260 4.48 25.69 -2.91
N LEU A 261 3.89 25.94 -4.08
CA LEU A 261 4.01 27.21 -4.77
C LEU A 261 3.37 28.36 -3.98
N ALA A 262 2.25 28.12 -3.29
CA ALA A 262 1.54 29.12 -2.49
C ALA A 262 2.22 29.43 -1.15
N ALA A 263 2.95 28.47 -0.57
CA ALA A 263 3.62 28.64 0.73
C ALA A 263 4.73 29.70 0.68
N ASP A 264 4.75 30.63 1.64
CA ASP A 264 5.89 31.53 1.84
C ASP A 264 7.12 30.72 2.26
N SER A 265 8.32 31.14 1.86
CA SER A 265 9.59 30.47 2.16
C SER A 265 10.00 30.49 3.64
N THR A 266 9.06 30.77 4.53
CA THR A 266 9.27 30.95 5.97
C THR A 266 8.35 30.00 6.72
N GLU A 267 8.98 29.02 7.34
CA GLU A 267 8.43 28.00 8.26
C GLU A 267 7.79 26.76 7.64
N GLU A 268 8.64 25.77 7.36
CA GLU A 268 8.22 24.37 7.42
C GLU A 268 9.29 23.53 8.13
N ASN A 269 8.84 22.68 9.04
CA ASN A 269 9.66 21.73 9.79
C ASN A 269 10.44 20.84 8.83
N SER A 270 11.76 21.03 8.80
CA SER A 270 12.68 20.11 8.15
C SER A 270 12.62 18.77 8.88
N VAL A 271 12.01 17.78 8.24
CA VAL A 271 12.30 16.39 8.62
C VAL A 271 13.70 16.11 8.11
N SER A 272 14.67 16.07 9.02
CA SER A 272 16.02 15.62 8.73
C SER A 272 15.93 14.18 8.22
N THR A 273 16.05 14.01 6.92
CA THR A 273 16.25 12.68 6.35
C THR A 273 17.75 12.48 6.33
N ASP A 274 18.29 11.89 7.41
CA ASP A 274 19.61 11.27 7.30
C ASP A 274 19.58 10.38 6.07
N ASN A 275 20.53 10.58 5.16
CA ASN A 275 20.63 9.96 3.84
C ASN A 275 20.15 8.48 3.83
N THR A 276 18.86 8.22 3.57
CA THR A 276 18.31 6.86 3.46
C THR A 276 18.58 6.32 2.06
N THR A 277 19.88 6.20 1.78
CA THR A 277 20.51 5.54 0.64
C THR A 277 20.48 4.02 0.75
N PHE A 278 19.90 3.47 1.82
CA PHE A 278 19.89 2.03 2.06
C PHE A 278 18.83 1.32 1.21
N ASP A 279 19.34 0.54 0.27
CA ASP A 279 18.63 -0.48 -0.48
C ASP A 279 18.22 -1.61 0.48
N THR A 280 17.01 -1.54 1.03
CA THR A 280 16.43 -2.61 1.87
C THR A 280 15.66 -3.65 1.04
N SER A 281 15.74 -3.58 -0.29
CA SER A 281 14.96 -4.43 -1.21
C SER A 281 15.23 -5.93 -1.02
N ASP A 282 16.43 -6.30 -0.57
CA ASP A 282 16.80 -7.70 -0.31
C ASP A 282 16.49 -8.19 1.12
N VAL A 283 16.17 -7.29 2.04
CA VAL A 283 15.99 -7.67 3.46
C VAL A 283 14.54 -8.02 3.76
N TYR A 284 13.57 -7.30 3.20
CA TYR A 284 12.14 -7.42 3.58
C TYR A 284 11.26 -7.98 2.47
N LEU A 285 10.24 -8.76 2.84
CA LEU A 285 9.15 -9.15 1.93
C LEU A 285 8.36 -7.91 1.50
N LEU A 286 8.16 -6.93 2.39
CA LEU A 286 7.52 -5.66 2.05
C LEU A 286 8.53 -4.65 1.49
N THR A 287 8.80 -4.75 0.18
CA THR A 287 9.65 -3.77 -0.52
C THR A 287 8.88 -2.48 -0.84
N ARG A 288 9.60 -1.40 -1.20
CA ARG A 288 8.99 -0.12 -1.61
C ARG A 288 7.97 -0.27 -2.74
N GLY A 289 8.30 -1.07 -3.76
CA GLY A 289 7.40 -1.34 -4.89
C GLY A 289 6.16 -2.15 -4.51
N ARG A 290 6.30 -3.10 -3.57
CA ARG A 290 5.18 -3.88 -3.05
C ARG A 290 4.26 -3.05 -2.16
N ALA A 291 4.84 -2.20 -1.30
CA ALA A 291 4.10 -1.22 -0.52
C ALA A 291 3.33 -0.25 -1.43
N TRP A 292 3.97 0.24 -2.49
CA TRP A 292 3.31 1.11 -3.48
C TRP A 292 2.14 0.39 -4.16
N ALA A 293 2.34 -0.84 -4.65
CA ALA A 293 1.28 -1.62 -5.29
C ALA A 293 0.08 -1.81 -4.36
N ILE A 294 0.31 -2.17 -3.09
CA ILE A 294 -0.74 -2.26 -2.06
C ILE A 294 -1.45 -0.91 -1.90
N ALA A 295 -0.70 0.19 -1.82
CA ALA A 295 -1.27 1.53 -1.69
C ALA A 295 -2.19 1.91 -2.87
N LEU A 296 -1.82 1.53 -4.10
CA LEU A 296 -2.61 1.81 -5.31
C LEU A 296 -3.92 1.03 -5.36
N SER A 297 -4.01 -0.14 -4.73
CA SER A 297 -5.25 -0.92 -4.68
C SER A 297 -6.21 -0.46 -3.58
N LEU A 298 -5.68 0.12 -2.51
CA LEU A 298 -6.47 0.54 -1.36
C LEU A 298 -7.20 1.86 -1.60
N ARG A 299 -8.48 1.91 -1.21
CA ARG A 299 -9.32 3.12 -1.25
C ARG A 299 -9.64 3.69 0.13
N ASN A 300 -9.10 3.08 1.18
CA ASN A 300 -9.30 3.46 2.57
C ASN A 300 -8.08 4.23 3.10
N LYS A 301 -8.15 4.70 4.35
CA LYS A 301 -7.05 5.45 4.98
C LYS A 301 -5.74 4.68 5.12
N LEU A 302 -5.74 3.35 4.94
CA LEU A 302 -4.50 2.56 4.97
C LEU A 302 -3.60 2.86 3.77
N SER A 303 -4.14 3.34 2.65
CA SER A 303 -3.30 3.80 1.52
C SER A 303 -2.31 4.88 1.96
N GLU A 304 -2.72 5.77 2.87
CA GLU A 304 -1.88 6.86 3.40
C GLU A 304 -0.74 6.36 4.29
N LYS A 305 -0.78 5.10 4.77
CA LYS A 305 0.35 4.48 5.47
C LYS A 305 1.39 3.93 4.50
N PHE A 306 0.94 3.26 3.44
CA PHE A 306 1.83 2.64 2.47
C PHE A 306 2.45 3.64 1.49
N LEU A 307 1.80 4.76 1.19
CA LEU A 307 2.34 5.76 0.25
C LEU A 307 3.67 6.37 0.74
N PRO A 308 3.79 6.94 1.96
CA PRO A 308 5.08 7.39 2.48
C PRO A 308 6.08 6.22 2.62
N GLY A 309 5.60 5.05 3.06
CA GLY A 309 6.42 3.84 3.17
C GLY A 309 7.00 3.37 1.83
N SER A 310 6.32 3.64 0.71
CA SER A 310 6.82 3.34 -0.63
C SER A 310 7.91 4.30 -1.11
N VAL A 311 8.04 5.46 -0.47
CA VAL A 311 9.01 6.51 -0.80
C VAL A 311 10.26 6.36 0.07
N ILE A 312 10.07 6.36 1.39
CA ILE A 312 11.16 6.39 2.37
C ILE A 312 11.54 4.97 2.82
N GLY A 313 10.59 4.03 2.76
CA GLY A 313 10.66 2.73 3.41
C GLY A 313 9.66 2.65 4.56
N MET A 314 9.21 1.43 4.88
CA MET A 314 8.38 1.19 6.06
C MET A 314 9.23 1.36 7.32
N ASP A 315 8.64 1.92 8.38
CA ASP A 315 9.32 2.06 9.67
C ASP A 315 9.56 0.67 10.27
N THR A 316 10.80 0.38 10.65
CA THR A 316 11.15 -0.90 11.30
C THR A 316 10.44 -1.07 12.63
N GLU A 317 10.02 0.00 13.29
CA GLU A 317 9.21 -0.05 14.51
C GLU A 317 7.79 -0.59 14.27
N ASP A 318 7.30 -0.52 13.03
CA ASP A 318 6.02 -1.11 12.62
C ASP A 318 6.15 -2.64 12.38
N LEU A 319 7.37 -3.19 12.29
CA LEU A 319 7.57 -4.64 12.19
C LEU A 319 7.27 -5.32 13.54
N LEU A 320 6.24 -6.16 13.57
CA LEU A 320 5.79 -6.88 14.77
C LEU A 320 6.43 -8.26 14.89
N TYR A 321 6.61 -8.94 13.76
CA TYR A 321 7.16 -10.29 13.71
C TYR A 321 7.83 -10.55 12.36
N ARG A 322 8.87 -11.36 12.40
CA ARG A 322 9.63 -11.84 11.25
C ARG A 322 10.21 -13.20 11.57
N SER A 323 9.90 -14.22 10.78
CA SER A 323 10.29 -15.59 11.11
C SER A 323 11.80 -15.83 11.06
N SER A 324 12.51 -15.15 10.14
CA SER A 324 13.97 -15.21 10.02
C SER A 324 14.74 -14.62 11.20
N VAL A 325 14.11 -13.72 11.98
CA VAL A 325 14.72 -13.06 13.15
C VAL A 325 14.21 -13.65 14.47
N HIS A 326 12.89 -13.87 14.56
CA HIS A 326 12.24 -14.30 15.80
C HIS A 326 12.07 -15.81 15.92
N GLY A 327 12.40 -16.56 14.86
CA GLY A 327 12.15 -17.99 14.73
C GLY A 327 10.77 -18.30 14.18
N LYS A 328 10.65 -19.47 13.53
CA LYS A 328 9.39 -20.01 13.00
C LYS A 328 8.51 -20.59 14.11
N GLY A 329 7.21 -20.61 13.85
CA GLY A 329 6.21 -21.26 14.70
C GLY A 329 5.23 -20.29 15.36
N LEU A 330 4.03 -20.80 15.60
CA LEU A 330 2.86 -20.07 16.05
C LEU A 330 3.10 -19.42 17.42
N SER A 331 3.79 -20.09 18.34
CA SER A 331 4.14 -19.49 19.64
C SER A 331 5.04 -18.25 19.53
N ARG A 332 5.99 -18.25 18.58
CA ARG A 332 6.87 -17.10 18.32
C ARG A 332 6.11 -15.97 17.65
N PHE A 333 5.25 -16.32 16.69
CA PHE A 333 4.32 -15.37 16.07
C PHE A 333 3.48 -14.65 17.14
N TRP A 334 2.82 -15.39 18.02
CA TRP A 334 1.98 -14.80 19.09
C TRP A 334 2.75 -13.87 20.01
N SER A 335 3.98 -14.22 20.42
CA SER A 335 4.80 -13.33 21.23
C SER A 335 5.10 -11.97 20.57
N GLY A 336 5.10 -11.93 19.23
CA GLY A 336 5.29 -10.71 18.44
C GLY A 336 4.00 -9.89 18.28
N VAL A 337 2.89 -10.55 17.93
CA VAL A 337 1.64 -9.89 17.50
C VAL A 337 0.62 -9.65 18.60
N GLU A 338 0.68 -10.41 19.70
CA GLU A 338 -0.33 -10.35 20.75
C GLU A 338 -0.43 -8.94 21.36
N GLY A 339 -1.67 -8.52 21.65
CA GLY A 339 -2.00 -7.20 22.18
C GLY A 339 -1.95 -6.06 21.17
N TYR A 340 -1.64 -6.32 19.89
CA TYR A 340 -1.73 -5.29 18.84
C TYR A 340 -3.16 -5.15 18.33
N ASN A 341 -3.84 -4.10 18.78
CA ASN A 341 -5.24 -3.83 18.44
C ASN A 341 -5.36 -2.83 17.29
N GLY A 342 -5.00 -3.25 16.08
CA GLY A 342 -5.14 -2.42 14.88
C GLY A 342 -4.86 -3.18 13.60
N PRO A 343 -4.95 -2.50 12.44
CA PRO A 343 -4.74 -3.13 11.14
C PRO A 343 -3.33 -3.71 11.01
N MET A 344 -3.21 -4.88 10.37
CA MET A 344 -1.94 -5.57 10.20
C MET A 344 -1.82 -6.16 8.79
N LEU A 345 -0.60 -6.18 8.27
CA LEU A 345 -0.26 -6.88 7.04
C LEU A 345 0.65 -8.07 7.36
N ILE A 346 0.19 -9.26 7.02
CA ILE A 346 1.02 -10.47 7.01
C ILE A 346 1.50 -10.70 5.59
N LEU A 347 2.80 -10.92 5.41
CA LEU A 347 3.39 -11.41 4.17
C LEU A 347 4.01 -12.77 4.40
N LEU A 348 3.77 -13.68 3.47
CA LEU A 348 4.26 -15.04 3.47
C LEU A 348 5.01 -15.27 2.16
N SER A 349 6.22 -15.79 2.25
CA SER A 349 6.97 -16.25 1.10
C SER A 349 7.17 -17.76 1.14
N ALA A 350 7.00 -18.42 -0.01
CA ALA A 350 7.19 -19.85 -0.17
C ALA A 350 7.64 -20.18 -1.61
N PHE A 351 8.09 -21.42 -1.81
CA PHE A 351 8.41 -21.96 -3.13
C PHE A 351 7.33 -22.92 -3.61
N SER A 352 6.97 -22.84 -4.90
CA SER A 352 6.23 -23.92 -5.52
C SER A 352 7.17 -25.14 -5.68
N LYS A 353 6.75 -26.32 -5.20
CA LYS A 353 7.52 -27.56 -5.43
C LYS A 353 7.43 -27.94 -6.91
N GLY A 354 8.42 -27.52 -7.70
CA GLY A 354 8.71 -28.16 -8.98
C GLY A 354 9.22 -29.58 -8.72
N GLY A 355 8.72 -30.57 -9.44
CA GLY A 355 9.07 -31.98 -9.24
C GLY A 355 10.48 -32.34 -9.72
N VAL A 356 11.53 -31.72 -9.17
CA VAL A 356 12.93 -32.14 -9.24
C VAL A 356 13.64 -31.59 -7.98
N GLU A 357 14.54 -32.36 -7.38
CA GLU A 357 15.21 -32.13 -6.09
C GLU A 357 16.08 -30.86 -5.97
N ASN A 358 16.04 -29.93 -6.94
CA ASN A 358 16.68 -28.63 -6.82
C ASN A 358 15.68 -27.57 -6.39
N VAL A 359 15.97 -26.91 -5.27
CA VAL A 359 15.26 -25.71 -4.81
C VAL A 359 15.58 -24.59 -5.80
N ASP A 360 14.84 -24.53 -6.90
CA ASP A 360 14.94 -23.42 -7.86
C ASP A 360 14.46 -22.14 -7.18
N SER A 361 15.40 -21.30 -6.77
CA SER A 361 15.15 -19.96 -6.21
C SER A 361 14.29 -19.08 -7.14
N GLY A 362 14.14 -19.47 -8.40
CA GLY A 362 13.35 -18.78 -9.43
C GLY A 362 11.83 -18.95 -9.33
N ARG A 363 11.30 -19.88 -8.51
CA ARG A 363 9.84 -20.08 -8.34
C ARG A 363 9.30 -19.62 -6.98
N ARG A 364 9.92 -18.58 -6.43
CA ARG A 364 9.49 -17.93 -5.19
C ARG A 364 8.23 -17.13 -5.46
N TRP A 365 7.24 -17.27 -4.59
CA TRP A 365 6.09 -16.38 -4.57
C TRP A 365 5.92 -15.75 -3.20
N VAL A 366 5.23 -14.61 -3.19
CA VAL A 366 4.88 -13.87 -1.97
C VAL A 366 3.40 -13.56 -2.02
N ILE A 367 2.67 -13.99 -1.01
CA ILE A 367 1.27 -13.65 -0.79
C ILE A 367 1.14 -12.93 0.54
N GLY A 368 0.02 -12.26 0.75
CA GLY A 368 -0.24 -11.55 1.99
C GLY A 368 -1.69 -11.47 2.36
N VAL A 369 -1.91 -11.07 3.60
CA VAL A 369 -3.23 -10.81 4.16
C VAL A 369 -3.18 -9.49 4.91
N LEU A 370 -4.05 -8.57 4.52
CA LEU A 370 -4.27 -7.30 5.20
C LEU A 370 -5.54 -7.41 6.03
N THR A 371 -5.41 -7.33 7.35
CA THR A 371 -6.53 -7.30 8.30
C THR A 371 -6.77 -5.88 8.79
N GLU A 372 -8.03 -5.55 9.10
CA GLU A 372 -8.36 -4.26 9.74
C GLU A 372 -8.26 -4.33 11.27
N GLU A 373 -8.16 -5.54 11.83
CA GLU A 373 -8.18 -5.82 13.26
C GLU A 373 -6.98 -6.66 13.72
N GLY A 374 -6.81 -6.68 15.05
CA GLY A 374 -5.87 -7.50 15.80
C GLY A 374 -6.03 -9.00 15.57
N PHE A 375 -4.97 -9.78 15.78
CA PHE A 375 -5.11 -11.24 15.88
C PHE A 375 -5.63 -11.62 17.27
N GLU A 376 -6.58 -12.54 17.27
CA GLU A 376 -7.16 -13.15 18.46
C GLU A 376 -6.99 -14.68 18.42
N SER A 377 -6.66 -15.28 19.57
CA SER A 377 -6.56 -16.73 19.68
C SER A 377 -7.95 -17.30 19.89
N LYS A 378 -8.59 -17.76 18.82
CA LYS A 378 -9.94 -18.29 18.78
C LYS A 378 -10.00 -19.58 17.98
N ASP A 379 -10.77 -20.52 18.47
CA ASP A 379 -11.08 -21.78 17.79
C ASP A 379 -12.20 -21.64 16.73
N THR A 380 -12.57 -20.41 16.38
CA THR A 380 -13.59 -20.02 15.40
C THR A 380 -13.10 -18.83 14.57
N PHE A 381 -13.68 -18.64 13.38
CA PHE A 381 -13.34 -17.51 12.53
C PHE A 381 -13.80 -16.18 13.15
N TYR A 382 -13.00 -15.13 12.97
CA TYR A 382 -13.26 -13.76 13.41
C TYR A 382 -12.77 -12.74 12.39
N GLY A 383 -12.93 -11.45 12.73
CA GLY A 383 -12.60 -10.31 11.87
C GLY A 383 -13.83 -9.72 11.19
N SER A 384 -13.77 -8.42 10.90
CA SER A 384 -14.83 -7.69 10.21
C SER A 384 -14.58 -7.51 8.71
N SER A 385 -13.31 -7.37 8.31
CA SER A 385 -12.87 -7.09 6.95
C SER A 385 -11.40 -7.47 6.79
N GLY A 386 -11.01 -7.76 5.55
CA GLY A 386 -9.62 -7.96 5.17
C GLY A 386 -9.46 -8.18 3.67
N PHE A 387 -8.22 -8.17 3.21
CA PHE A 387 -7.85 -8.40 1.81
C PHE A 387 -6.83 -9.53 1.74
N LEU A 388 -6.97 -10.41 0.75
CA LEU A 388 -5.86 -11.26 0.34
C LEU A 388 -5.08 -10.55 -0.75
N CYS A 389 -3.77 -10.72 -0.80
CA CYS A 389 -2.96 -10.20 -1.91
C CYS A 389 -1.96 -11.24 -2.41
N ALA A 390 -1.79 -11.29 -3.72
CA ALA A 390 -0.60 -11.82 -4.35
C ALA A 390 0.34 -10.64 -4.58
N VAL A 391 1.57 -10.73 -4.12
CA VAL A 391 2.51 -9.59 -4.08
C VAL A 391 3.71 -9.83 -5.00
N HIS A 392 4.05 -11.09 -5.26
CA HIS A 392 5.08 -11.50 -6.21
C HIS A 392 4.83 -12.94 -6.70
N PRO A 393 5.07 -13.27 -7.98
CA PRO A 393 5.58 -12.38 -9.04
C PRO A 393 4.51 -11.50 -9.68
N ILE A 394 3.23 -11.88 -9.62
CA ILE A 394 2.12 -11.11 -10.18
C ILE A 394 1.35 -10.45 -9.04
N PHE A 395 1.14 -9.14 -9.13
CA PHE A 395 0.40 -8.41 -8.11
C PHE A 395 -1.12 -8.46 -8.33
N HIS A 396 -1.84 -8.89 -7.29
CA HIS A 396 -3.30 -8.85 -7.22
C HIS A 396 -3.76 -8.55 -5.80
N MET A 397 -4.88 -7.84 -5.67
CA MET A 397 -5.57 -7.64 -4.39
C MET A 397 -6.99 -8.15 -4.50
N LEU A 398 -7.36 -9.08 -3.61
CA LEU A 398 -8.66 -9.73 -3.55
C LEU A 398 -9.45 -9.17 -2.35
N PRO A 399 -10.38 -8.23 -2.57
CA PRO A 399 -11.19 -7.66 -1.50
C PRO A 399 -12.22 -8.67 -0.97
N PRO A 400 -12.90 -8.35 0.15
CA PRO A 400 -14.00 -9.18 0.65
C PRO A 400 -15.13 -9.29 -0.39
N SER A 401 -15.72 -10.47 -0.51
CA SER A 401 -16.85 -10.71 -1.43
C SER A 401 -18.19 -10.25 -0.85
N GLY A 402 -18.27 -10.15 0.48
CA GLY A 402 -19.49 -9.86 1.24
C GLY A 402 -20.42 -11.07 1.47
N LYS A 403 -20.07 -12.27 0.99
CA LYS A 403 -20.91 -13.48 1.14
C LYS A 403 -20.68 -14.23 2.45
N GLU A 404 -19.43 -14.31 2.91
CA GLU A 404 -19.05 -14.95 4.18
C GLU A 404 -18.17 -14.00 5.01
N LYS A 405 -18.09 -14.29 6.32
CA LYS A 405 -17.34 -13.48 7.31
C LYS A 405 -16.14 -14.25 7.89
N ASN A 406 -15.71 -15.32 7.21
CA ASN A 406 -14.64 -16.18 7.69
C ASN A 406 -13.28 -15.59 7.29
N PHE A 407 -12.92 -14.46 7.89
CA PHE A 407 -11.72 -13.71 7.52
C PHE A 407 -10.45 -14.33 8.09
N VAL A 408 -10.40 -14.49 9.42
CA VAL A 408 -9.22 -15.00 10.12
C VAL A 408 -9.62 -16.13 11.04
N TYR A 409 -8.86 -17.22 11.02
CA TYR A 409 -8.89 -18.29 12.00
C TYR A 409 -7.50 -18.41 12.61
N SER A 410 -7.40 -18.42 13.94
CA SER A 410 -6.11 -18.58 14.60
C SER A 410 -6.28 -19.28 15.92
N HIS A 411 -5.90 -20.55 15.95
CA HIS A 411 -6.11 -21.43 17.09
C HIS A 411 -4.79 -21.99 17.58
N LEU A 412 -4.52 -21.78 18.87
CA LEU A 412 -3.41 -22.39 19.61
C LEU A 412 -3.86 -23.71 20.25
N HIS A 413 -2.92 -24.64 20.45
CA HIS A 413 -3.18 -25.81 21.27
C HIS A 413 -3.79 -25.41 22.63
N PRO A 414 -4.92 -26.02 23.04
CA PRO A 414 -5.47 -25.76 24.36
C PRO A 414 -4.46 -26.18 25.45
N GLN A 415 -4.22 -25.29 26.41
CA GLN A 415 -3.27 -25.52 27.51
C GLN A 415 -3.66 -26.71 28.41
N ILE A 416 -4.94 -27.08 28.39
CA ILE A 416 -5.49 -28.25 29.10
C ILE A 416 -5.77 -29.32 28.06
N ARG A 417 -5.01 -30.43 28.11
CA ARG A 417 -5.21 -31.60 27.24
C ARG A 417 -6.47 -32.36 27.66
N VAL A 418 -7.63 -31.84 27.28
CA VAL A 418 -8.87 -32.64 27.25
C VAL A 418 -8.84 -33.42 25.94
N TYR A 419 -9.06 -34.73 26.00
CA TYR A 419 -9.13 -35.56 24.79
C TYR A 419 -10.34 -35.12 23.96
N GLU A 420 -10.09 -34.52 22.81
CA GLU A 420 -11.10 -34.28 21.77
C GLU A 420 -10.95 -35.35 20.69
N ALA A 421 -12.05 -36.06 20.37
CA ALA A 421 -12.04 -37.11 19.36
C ALA A 421 -11.67 -36.58 17.95
N ASN A 422 -11.98 -35.31 17.68
CA ASN A 422 -11.63 -34.60 16.45
C ASN A 422 -10.97 -33.26 16.83
N PRO A 423 -9.64 -33.21 17.03
CA PRO A 423 -8.97 -31.99 17.43
C PRO A 423 -9.12 -30.92 16.33
N LYS A 424 -9.45 -29.70 16.75
CA LYS A 424 -9.52 -28.55 15.83
C LYS A 424 -8.13 -28.23 15.26
N PRO A 425 -8.05 -27.76 14.00
CA PRO A 425 -6.75 -27.48 13.39
C PRO A 425 -6.00 -26.41 14.19
N VAL A 426 -4.71 -26.64 14.44
CA VAL A 426 -3.84 -25.67 15.10
C VAL A 426 -3.03 -24.97 14.01
N GLY A 427 -3.05 -23.65 14.02
CA GLY A 427 -2.46 -22.87 12.94
C GLY A 427 -3.17 -21.54 12.72
N LEU A 428 -2.80 -20.91 11.60
CA LEU A 428 -3.31 -19.62 11.16
C LEU A 428 -3.91 -19.79 9.78
N ALA A 429 -5.16 -19.36 9.61
CA ALA A 429 -5.86 -19.51 8.36
C ALA A 429 -6.68 -18.28 7.97
N PHE A 430 -6.91 -18.16 6.66
CA PHE A 430 -7.63 -17.03 6.09
C PHE A 430 -8.59 -17.53 5.03
N GLY A 431 -9.84 -17.04 5.05
CA GLY A 431 -10.86 -17.38 4.05
C GLY A 431 -11.34 -18.83 4.10
N GLY A 432 -12.48 -19.11 3.48
CA GLY A 432 -13.07 -20.44 3.41
C GLY A 432 -13.71 -20.91 4.73
N THR A 433 -13.62 -22.21 5.00
CA THR A 433 -14.20 -22.86 6.18
C THR A 433 -13.18 -23.79 6.83
N VAL A 434 -13.39 -24.18 8.09
CA VAL A 434 -12.48 -25.07 8.82
C VAL A 434 -12.28 -26.37 8.02
N GLY A 435 -11.03 -26.71 7.72
CA GLY A 435 -10.60 -27.83 6.87
C GLY A 435 -10.52 -27.51 5.37
N ASN A 436 -11.11 -26.41 4.90
CA ASN A 436 -11.13 -25.94 3.51
C ASN A 436 -10.79 -24.44 3.41
N GLU A 437 -9.80 -24.01 4.18
CA GLU A 437 -9.37 -22.63 4.24
C GLU A 437 -8.68 -22.21 2.95
N ARG A 438 -8.81 -20.94 2.56
CA ARG A 438 -8.19 -20.42 1.33
C ARG A 438 -6.67 -20.42 1.44
N ILE A 439 -6.17 -20.00 2.60
CA ILE A 439 -4.77 -20.07 3.01
C ILE A 439 -4.73 -20.71 4.39
N PHE A 440 -3.91 -21.73 4.59
CA PHE A 440 -3.67 -22.35 5.89
C PHE A 440 -2.17 -22.47 6.14
N LEU A 441 -1.70 -21.94 7.27
CA LEU A 441 -0.34 -22.01 7.76
C LEU A 441 -0.31 -22.89 9.01
N ASP A 442 0.56 -23.89 9.01
CA ASP A 442 0.69 -24.87 10.10
C ASP A 442 1.26 -24.26 11.39
N GLU A 443 1.22 -25.01 12.49
CA GLU A 443 1.73 -24.57 13.80
C GLU A 443 3.22 -24.21 13.77
N ASP A 444 4.02 -24.92 12.97
CA ASP A 444 5.48 -24.73 12.91
C ASP A 444 5.94 -23.67 11.90
N PHE A 445 5.02 -23.08 11.13
CA PHE A 445 5.31 -22.22 9.97
C PHE A 445 6.29 -22.91 8.99
N SER A 446 6.13 -24.23 8.84
CA SER A 446 6.93 -25.06 7.94
C SER A 446 6.26 -25.21 6.58
N LYS A 447 4.92 -25.26 6.60
CA LYS A 447 4.08 -25.57 5.44
C LYS A 447 2.90 -24.61 5.35
N VAL A 448 2.63 -24.17 4.13
CA VAL A 448 1.42 -23.45 3.77
C VAL A 448 0.63 -24.28 2.75
N VAL A 449 -0.69 -24.27 2.90
CA VAL A 449 -1.64 -24.80 1.92
C VAL A 449 -2.42 -23.63 1.32
N VAL A 450 -2.39 -23.52 -0.01
CA VAL A 450 -3.15 -22.51 -0.76
C VAL A 450 -4.17 -23.25 -1.63
N ARG A 451 -5.46 -23.04 -1.38
CA ARG A 451 -6.56 -23.71 -2.10
C ARG A 451 -7.17 -22.80 -3.15
N HIS A 452 -7.81 -23.35 -4.19
CA HIS A 452 -8.47 -22.59 -5.26
C HIS A 452 -9.63 -21.71 -4.74
N HIS A 453 -9.94 -20.58 -5.40
CA HIS A 453 -10.91 -19.60 -4.88
C HIS A 453 -12.33 -20.16 -4.78
N ALA A 454 -12.64 -21.23 -5.49
CA ALA A 454 -13.95 -21.89 -5.43
C ALA A 454 -14.31 -22.44 -4.03
N VAL A 455 -13.32 -22.72 -3.17
CA VAL A 455 -13.57 -23.18 -1.79
C VAL A 455 -13.82 -22.02 -0.82
N ASP A 456 -13.62 -20.78 -1.28
CA ASP A 456 -13.63 -19.57 -0.47
C ASP A 456 -14.70 -18.61 -0.97
N LYS A 457 -15.68 -18.32 -0.12
CA LYS A 457 -16.68 -17.28 -0.39
C LYS A 457 -16.43 -16.02 0.43
N THR A 458 -15.38 -15.95 1.26
CA THR A 458 -15.05 -14.75 2.02
C THR A 458 -14.44 -13.68 1.11
N TYR A 459 -13.51 -14.05 0.23
CA TYR A 459 -12.81 -13.11 -0.66
C TYR A 459 -13.27 -13.22 -2.11
N GLN A 460 -12.93 -12.22 -2.93
CA GLN A 460 -13.21 -12.25 -4.37
C GLN A 460 -12.39 -13.32 -5.10
N HIS A 461 -12.88 -13.69 -6.28
CA HIS A 461 -12.27 -14.72 -7.13
C HIS A 461 -10.93 -14.21 -7.66
N GLY A 462 -9.95 -15.11 -7.76
CA GLY A 462 -8.63 -14.78 -8.29
C GLY A 462 -7.61 -15.85 -7.93
N SER A 463 -6.43 -15.77 -8.55
CA SER A 463 -5.29 -16.61 -8.18
C SER A 463 -4.43 -15.91 -7.14
N LEU A 464 -3.88 -16.67 -6.19
CA LEU A 464 -2.89 -16.16 -5.22
C LEU A 464 -1.45 -16.49 -5.64
N ILE A 465 -1.27 -17.53 -6.45
CA ILE A 465 0.03 -17.99 -6.93
C ILE A 465 -0.03 -18.24 -8.44
N PRO A 466 1.05 -18.06 -9.21
CA PRO A 466 1.06 -18.43 -10.62
C PRO A 466 0.75 -19.92 -10.79
N SER A 467 0.11 -20.32 -11.89
CA SER A 467 -0.28 -21.72 -12.15
C SER A 467 -1.18 -22.38 -11.08
N GLN A 468 -1.97 -21.58 -10.35
CA GLN A 468 -2.89 -22.14 -9.35
C GLN A 468 -4.03 -22.91 -10.02
N GLY A 469 -3.91 -24.24 -10.04
CA GLY A 469 -4.99 -25.13 -10.46
C GLY A 469 -6.13 -25.25 -9.44
N TYR A 470 -7.04 -26.18 -9.69
CA TYR A 470 -8.17 -26.48 -8.79
C TYR A 470 -7.76 -27.25 -7.52
N LEU A 471 -6.61 -27.93 -7.55
CA LEU A 471 -6.11 -28.71 -6.43
C LEU A 471 -5.42 -27.81 -5.38
N PRO A 472 -5.47 -28.17 -4.09
CA PRO A 472 -4.66 -27.52 -3.06
C PRO A 472 -3.16 -27.59 -3.40
N VAL A 473 -2.49 -26.46 -3.30
CA VAL A 473 -1.03 -26.37 -3.48
C VAL A 473 -0.39 -26.28 -2.11
N GLU A 474 0.48 -27.26 -1.83
CA GLU A 474 1.27 -27.31 -0.61
C GLU A 474 2.69 -26.82 -0.88
N ALA A 475 3.15 -25.87 -0.08
CA ALA A 475 4.46 -25.26 -0.26
C ALA A 475 5.20 -25.12 1.06
N SER A 476 6.53 -25.15 0.99
CA SER A 476 7.41 -24.93 2.12
C SER A 476 7.60 -23.44 2.36
N VAL A 477 7.34 -23.01 3.58
CA VAL A 477 7.40 -21.61 3.98
C VAL A 477 8.85 -21.18 4.17
N LEU A 478 9.23 -20.08 3.52
CA LEU A 478 10.56 -19.50 3.61
C LEU A 478 10.64 -18.49 4.73
N ASP A 479 9.82 -17.44 4.63
CA ASP A 479 9.77 -16.36 5.60
C ASP A 479 8.34 -15.84 5.77
N VAL A 480 8.07 -15.31 6.96
CA VAL A 480 6.81 -14.69 7.35
C VAL A 480 7.13 -13.34 7.98
N GLU A 481 6.49 -12.28 7.51
CA GLU A 481 6.57 -10.93 8.08
C GLU A 481 5.21 -10.44 8.51
N VAL A 482 5.17 -9.70 9.63
CA VAL A 482 3.96 -9.06 10.12
C VAL A 482 4.26 -7.60 10.43
N TRP A 483 3.51 -6.73 9.77
CA TRP A 483 3.62 -5.27 9.89
C TRP A 483 2.36 -4.71 10.55
N GLY A 484 2.52 -3.90 11.59
CA GLY A 484 1.45 -3.17 12.27
C GLY A 484 1.21 -1.82 11.61
N LEU A 485 -0.04 -1.52 11.28
CA LEU A 485 -0.42 -0.33 10.50
C LEU A 485 -1.31 0.65 11.28
N GLY A 486 -1.61 0.34 12.55
CA GLY A 486 -2.37 1.20 13.48
C GLY A 486 -1.59 2.43 13.99
N GLY A 487 -0.29 2.51 13.71
CA GLY A 487 0.57 3.62 14.10
C GLY A 487 0.92 3.66 15.59
N GLU A 488 1.50 4.80 16.01
CA GLU A 488 2.16 4.92 17.31
C GLU A 488 1.21 4.68 18.50
N ALA A 489 -0.04 5.12 18.41
CA ALA A 489 -1.03 4.93 19.48
C ALA A 489 -1.29 3.43 19.75
N THR A 490 -1.52 2.64 18.70
CA THR A 490 -1.71 1.19 18.82
C THR A 490 -0.44 0.50 19.31
N ARG A 491 0.74 0.93 18.84
CA ARG A 491 2.03 0.40 19.31
C ARG A 491 2.25 0.66 20.80
N ARG A 492 1.94 1.86 21.29
CA ARG A 492 1.99 2.19 22.73
C ARG A 492 1.05 1.31 23.55
N GLN A 493 -0.16 1.05 23.07
CA GLN A 493 -1.11 0.14 23.73
C GLN A 493 -0.54 -1.28 23.81
N GLN A 494 0.03 -1.80 22.72
CA GLN A 494 0.68 -3.11 22.70
C GLN A 494 1.84 -3.16 23.70
N ASN A 495 2.66 -2.12 23.79
CA ASN A 495 3.78 -2.07 24.72
C ASN A 495 3.32 -2.11 26.20
N VAL A 496 2.22 -1.42 26.53
CA VAL A 496 1.61 -1.51 27.86
C VAL A 496 1.10 -2.92 28.13
N TYR A 497 0.43 -3.53 27.16
CA TYR A 497 -0.03 -4.92 27.26
C TYR A 497 1.13 -5.89 27.51
N LYS A 498 2.19 -5.83 26.70
CA LYS A 498 3.38 -6.70 26.85
C LYS A 498 4.08 -6.50 28.18
N LYS A 499 4.22 -5.26 28.67
CA LYS A 499 4.77 -4.97 30.01
C LYS A 499 3.95 -5.64 31.11
N ARG A 500 2.62 -5.56 31.01
CA ARG A 500 1.71 -6.20 31.97
C ARG A 500 1.85 -7.72 31.97
N GLU A 501 1.88 -8.34 30.78
CA GLU A 501 2.07 -9.80 30.65
C GLU A 501 3.44 -10.27 31.16
N ASN A 502 4.49 -9.47 30.95
CA ASN A 502 5.81 -9.77 31.48
C ASN A 502 5.82 -9.74 33.02
N ILE A 503 5.18 -8.74 33.64
CA ILE A 503 5.06 -8.66 35.11
C ILE A 503 4.31 -9.89 35.64
N PHE A 504 3.17 -10.26 35.03
CA PHE A 504 2.43 -11.46 35.44
C PHE A 504 3.23 -12.75 35.22
N SER A 505 3.97 -12.84 34.13
CA SER A 505 4.84 -13.99 33.84
C SER A 505 5.99 -14.09 34.85
N GLU A 506 6.61 -12.98 35.24
CA GLU A 506 7.62 -12.95 36.29
C GLU A 506 7.06 -13.34 37.66
N GLN A 507 5.86 -12.87 38.01
CA GLN A 507 5.16 -13.28 39.23
C GLN A 507 4.88 -14.79 39.24
N ARG A 508 4.42 -15.36 38.10
CA ARG A 508 4.21 -16.81 37.95
C ARG A 508 5.50 -17.62 37.98
N ARG A 509 6.64 -17.05 37.55
CA ARG A 509 7.96 -17.69 37.66
C ARG A 509 8.51 -17.62 39.08
N LYS A 510 8.20 -16.55 39.82
CA LYS A 510 8.56 -16.32 41.22
C LYS A 510 7.51 -16.88 42.18
N VAL A 511 6.90 -18.03 41.87
CA VAL A 511 6.11 -18.77 42.86
C VAL A 511 7.08 -19.20 43.95
N ASP A 512 6.94 -18.60 45.13
CA ASP A 512 7.73 -18.94 46.30
C ASP A 512 7.45 -20.40 46.66
N LEU A 513 8.41 -21.29 46.37
CA LEU A 513 8.42 -22.67 46.88
C LEU A 513 8.33 -22.72 48.42
N LYS A 514 8.66 -21.61 49.11
CA LYS A 514 8.49 -21.45 50.55
C LYS A 514 7.02 -21.38 50.98
N THR A 515 6.12 -20.85 50.15
CA THR A 515 4.68 -20.79 50.46
C THR A 515 4.00 -22.15 50.27
N PHE A 516 4.60 -23.06 49.47
CA PHE A 516 4.19 -24.46 49.34
C PHE A 516 5.00 -25.42 50.24
N GLY A 517 5.88 -24.87 51.09
CA GLY A 517 6.89 -25.62 51.83
C GLY A 517 6.44 -26.21 53.19
N ASN A 518 5.15 -26.21 53.51
CA ASN A 518 4.66 -26.90 54.70
C ASN A 518 3.47 -27.80 54.35
N TRP A 519 3.79 -29.03 53.91
CA TRP A 519 2.80 -30.12 53.78
C TRP A 519 1.98 -30.30 55.09
N GLU A 520 2.59 -29.99 56.24
CA GLU A 520 1.96 -29.91 57.56
C GLU A 520 0.68 -29.06 57.61
N ASP A 521 0.61 -27.98 56.82
CA ASP A 521 -0.50 -27.01 56.85
C ASP A 521 -1.44 -27.13 55.62
N SER A 522 -1.26 -28.15 54.78
CA SER A 522 -2.11 -28.37 53.60
C SER A 522 -3.51 -28.86 54.00
N PRO A 523 -4.60 -28.30 53.42
CA PRO A 523 -5.96 -28.80 53.62
C PRO A 523 -6.11 -30.29 53.31
N GLU A 524 -5.32 -30.81 52.36
CA GLU A 524 -5.32 -32.22 51.98
C GLU A 524 -4.72 -33.12 53.06
N LYS A 525 -3.65 -32.67 53.74
CA LYS A 525 -3.08 -33.37 54.89
C LYS A 525 -4.06 -33.33 56.07
N MET A 526 -4.68 -32.17 56.32
CA MET A 526 -5.68 -32.02 57.38
C MET A 526 -6.88 -32.96 57.16
N MET A 527 -7.32 -33.15 55.91
CA MET A 527 -8.36 -34.13 55.57
C MET A 527 -7.88 -35.58 55.72
N MET A 528 -6.65 -35.91 55.30
CA MET A 528 -6.07 -37.24 55.51
C MET A 528 -5.91 -37.59 57.00
N ASP A 529 -5.43 -36.65 57.81
CA ASP A 529 -5.24 -36.84 59.25
C ASP A 529 -6.59 -37.09 59.97
N MET A 530 -7.65 -36.35 59.59
CA MET A 530 -9.01 -36.60 60.11
C MET A 530 -9.60 -37.96 59.70
N ILE A 531 -9.27 -38.45 58.50
CA ILE A 531 -9.72 -39.76 58.01
C ILE A 531 -8.95 -40.89 58.71
N SER A 532 -7.67 -40.67 59.02
CA SER A 532 -6.80 -41.68 59.61
C SER A 532 -6.99 -41.86 61.12
N ASP A 533 -7.39 -40.81 61.86
CA ASP A 533 -7.65 -40.93 63.31
C ASP A 533 -8.73 -39.94 63.80
N PRO A 534 -10.02 -40.31 63.68
CA PRO A 534 -11.15 -39.40 63.93
C PRO A 534 -11.34 -38.98 65.39
N ASN A 535 -10.60 -39.56 66.35
CA ASN A 535 -10.69 -39.24 67.78
C ASN A 535 -9.56 -38.36 68.30
N ARG A 536 -8.68 -37.85 67.43
CA ARG A 536 -7.53 -37.04 67.84
C ARG A 536 -7.97 -35.62 68.22
N VAL A 537 -8.24 -35.41 69.51
CA VAL A 537 -8.59 -34.09 70.08
C VAL A 537 -7.39 -33.15 69.99
N ARG A 538 -7.45 -32.12 69.15
CA ARG A 538 -6.57 -30.95 69.22
C ARG A 538 -7.26 -29.86 70.04
N ARG A 539 -6.77 -29.61 71.26
CA ARG A 539 -7.12 -28.38 72.00
C ARG A 539 -6.45 -27.20 71.29
N GLU A 540 -7.24 -26.22 70.88
CA GLU A 540 -6.74 -24.91 70.48
C GLU A 540 -6.32 -24.17 71.75
N ASP A 541 -5.02 -23.96 71.94
CA ASP A 541 -4.53 -22.94 72.85
C ASP A 541 -4.64 -21.60 72.12
N ARG A 542 -5.46 -20.70 72.67
CA ARG A 542 -5.70 -19.32 72.21
C ARG A 542 -4.52 -18.40 72.50
#